data_AF-A0ABD5S8M6-F1
#
_entry.id   AF-A0ABD5S8M6-F1
#
_cell.length_a   1.000
_cell.length_b   1.000
_cell.length_c   1.000
_cell.angle_alpha   90.00
_cell.angle_beta   90.00
_cell.angle_gamma   90.00
#
_symmetry.space_group_name_H-M   'P 1'
#
loop_
_entity.id
_entity.type
_entity.pdbx_description
1 polymer ?
#
loop_
_entity_poly.entity_id
_entity_poly.type
_entity_poly.pdbx_seq_one_letter_code
_entity_poly.pdbx_strand_id
1 'polypeptide(L)' 'MAVTFDLFGTLVDVDYPADPAEIVARELESRDVRVPDDWHVAYGERHVDAPAGAEVPIPAHVSAALDSRGV' A
#
# COMPACT_ATOMS: atom_id res chain seq x y z
N MET A 1 -13.98 -6.34 30.22
CA MET A 1 -12.78 -6.80 29.51
C MET A 1 -13.03 -6.57 28.03
N ALA A 2 -12.20 -5.77 27.36
CA ALA A 2 -12.33 -5.54 25.93
C ALA A 2 -11.41 -6.52 25.18
N VAL A 3 -11.96 -7.22 24.19
CA VAL A 3 -11.20 -8.08 23.28
C VAL A 3 -11.20 -7.40 21.93
N THR A 4 -10.03 -7.28 21.31
CA THR A 4 -9.86 -6.77 19.96
C THR A 4 -9.16 -7.84 19.14
N PHE A 5 -9.50 -7.92 17.87
CA PHE A 5 -8.96 -8.85 16.90
C PHE A 5 -8.85 -8.11 15.58
N ASP A 6 -7.92 -8.56 14.74
CA ASP A 6 -7.86 -8.10 13.37
C ASP A 6 -9.08 -8.59 12.57
N LEU A 7 -9.45 -7.90 11.50
CA LEU A 7 -10.57 -8.31 10.66
C LEU A 7 -10.12 -9.39 9.68
N PHE A 8 -9.13 -9.08 8.83
CA PHE A 8 -8.68 -9.97 7.76
C PHE A 8 -7.78 -11.08 8.31
N GLY A 9 -7.91 -12.29 7.78
CA GLY A 9 -7.16 -13.46 8.26
C GLY A 9 -7.51 -13.94 9.69
N THR A 10 -8.40 -13.23 10.41
CA THR A 10 -8.93 -13.66 11.70
C THR A 10 -10.44 -13.90 11.64
N LEU A 11 -11.22 -12.89 11.23
CA LEU A 11 -12.67 -13.01 11.09
C LEU A 11 -13.14 -13.14 9.65
N VAL A 12 -12.42 -12.52 8.71
CA VAL A 12 -12.72 -12.51 7.29
C VAL A 12 -11.59 -13.18 6.54
N ASP A 13 -11.92 -14.25 5.83
CA ASP A 13 -11.02 -14.92 4.90
C ASP A 13 -11.36 -14.44 3.48
N VAL A 14 -10.37 -13.84 2.82
CA VAL A 14 -10.48 -13.34 1.45
C VAL A 14 -9.11 -13.43 0.80
N ASP A 15 -9.10 -13.79 -0.48
CA ASP A 15 -7.87 -13.83 -1.25
C ASP A 15 -7.28 -12.43 -1.37
N TYR A 16 -6.02 -12.28 -0.96
CA TYR A 16 -5.25 -11.10 -1.27
C TYR A 16 -4.90 -11.08 -2.75
N PRO A 17 -4.85 -9.88 -3.37
CA PRO A 17 -4.35 -9.79 -4.72
C PRO A 17 -2.92 -10.30 -4.79
N ALA A 18 -2.63 -11.11 -5.81
CA ALA A 18 -1.30 -11.67 -6.03
C ALA A 18 -0.26 -10.58 -6.31
N ASP A 19 -0.68 -9.44 -6.85
CA ASP A 19 0.16 -8.28 -7.12
C ASP A 19 -0.55 -6.97 -6.76
N PRO A 20 -0.45 -6.52 -5.50
CA PRO A 20 -1.03 -5.25 -5.07
C PRO A 20 -0.42 -4.04 -5.78
N ALA A 21 0.87 -4.08 -6.13
CA ALA A 21 1.55 -2.99 -6.79
C ALA A 21 0.97 -2.74 -8.19
N GLU A 22 0.72 -3.82 -8.95
CA GLU A 22 0.08 -3.76 -10.27
C GLU A 22 -1.36 -3.23 -10.19
N ILE A 23 -2.14 -3.69 -9.21
CA ILE A 23 -3.51 -3.19 -9.03
C ILE A 23 -3.52 -1.69 -8.74
N VAL A 24 -2.65 -1.23 -7.84
CA VAL A 24 -2.54 0.19 -7.52
C VAL A 24 -2.06 0.98 -8.74
N ALA A 25 -1.07 0.48 -9.50
CA ALA A 25 -0.59 1.13 -10.72
C ALA A 25 -1.74 1.38 -11.71
N ARG A 26 -2.53 0.34 -11.99
CA ARG A 26 -3.69 0.45 -12.90
C ARG A 26 -4.71 1.48 -12.42
N GLU A 27 -4.94 1.57 -11.12
CA GLU A 27 -5.85 2.58 -10.55
C GLU A 27 -5.26 4.00 -10.59
N LEU A 28 -3.94 4.15 -10.47
CA LEU A 28 -3.26 5.44 -10.64
C LEU A 28 -3.33 5.91 -12.10
N GLU A 29 -3.02 5.02 -13.05
CA GLU A 29 -3.08 5.29 -14.49
C GLU A 29 -4.48 5.66 -14.94
N SER A 30 -5.53 4.99 -14.43
CA SER A 30 -6.92 5.31 -14.76
C SER A 30 -7.37 6.70 -14.29
N ARG A 31 -6.56 7.34 -13.43
CA ARG A 31 -6.74 8.69 -12.91
C ARG A 31 -5.69 9.67 -13.45
N ASP A 32 -4.99 9.29 -14.53
CA ASP A 32 -3.95 10.08 -15.19
C ASP A 32 -2.73 10.40 -14.29
N VAL A 33 -2.47 9.59 -13.27
CA VAL A 33 -1.26 9.70 -12.44
C VAL A 33 -0.12 8.92 -13.10
N ARG A 34 1.03 9.57 -13.31
CA ARG A 34 2.23 8.94 -13.86
C ARG A 34 2.78 7.89 -12.88
N VAL A 35 2.80 6.63 -13.29
CA VAL A 35 3.45 5.56 -12.52
C VAL A 35 4.93 5.47 -12.91
N PRO A 36 5.88 5.46 -11.94
CA PRO A 36 7.31 5.28 -12.22
C PRO A 36 7.63 3.93 -12.87
N ASP A 37 8.65 3.87 -13.74
CA ASP A 37 9.05 2.62 -14.42
C ASP A 37 9.50 1.53 -13.43
N ASP A 38 10.04 1.91 -12.28
CA ASP A 38 10.45 1.02 -11.19
C ASP A 38 9.40 0.88 -10.08
N TRP A 39 8.12 1.07 -10.40
CA TRP A 39 7.03 1.11 -9.43
C TRP A 39 6.97 -0.07 -8.47
N HIS A 40 7.16 -1.31 -8.92
CA HIS A 40 7.17 -2.47 -8.01
C HIS A 40 8.27 -2.38 -6.95
N VAL A 41 9.41 -1.76 -7.29
CA VAL A 41 10.50 -1.50 -6.34
C VAL A 41 10.08 -0.40 -5.37
N ALA A 42 9.60 0.73 -5.89
CA ALA A 42 9.14 1.85 -5.07
C ALA A 42 7.99 1.44 -4.11
N TYR A 43 7.03 0.65 -4.56
CA TYR A 43 5.94 0.14 -3.74
C TYR A 43 6.41 -0.85 -2.67
N GLY A 44 7.44 -1.66 -2.96
CA GLY A 44 8.03 -2.59 -1.98
C GLY A 44 8.92 -1.92 -0.93
N GLU A 45 9.38 -0.70 -1.20
CA GLU A 45 10.25 0.06 -0.30
C GLU A 45 9.48 0.66 0.87
N ARG A 46 10.11 0.68 2.06
CA ARG A 46 9.56 1.39 3.23
C ARG A 46 9.92 2.86 3.16
N HIS A 47 8.92 3.71 2.89
CA HIS A 47 9.08 5.17 2.87
C HIS A 47 8.65 5.87 4.15
N VAL A 48 7.76 5.25 4.93
CA VAL A 48 7.21 5.81 6.17
C VAL A 48 7.78 5.04 7.37
N ASP A 49 8.46 5.75 8.27
CA ASP A 49 8.91 5.21 9.54
C ASP A 49 7.80 5.35 10.60
N ALA A 50 6.90 4.37 10.63
CA ALA A 50 5.78 4.36 11.56
C ALA A 50 6.19 3.82 12.95
N PRO A 51 5.55 4.30 14.04
CA PRO A 51 5.76 3.73 15.37
C PRO A 51 5.52 2.23 15.41
N ALA A 52 6.20 1.53 16.31
CA ALA A 52 6.04 0.09 16.46
C ALA A 52 4.57 -0.29 16.72
N GLY A 53 4.04 -1.20 15.88
CA GLY A 53 2.65 -1.66 15.95
C GLY A 53 1.62 -0.72 15.31
N ALA A 54 2.04 0.42 14.74
CA ALA A 54 1.17 1.28 13.96
C ALA A 54 1.11 0.80 12.50
N GLU A 55 -0.10 0.79 11.93
CA GLU A 55 -0.31 0.52 10.52
C GLU A 55 -0.16 1.79 9.69
N VAL A 56 0.40 1.66 8.48
CA VAL A 56 0.47 2.75 7.49
C VAL A 56 -0.70 2.61 6.52
N PRO A 57 -1.59 3.61 6.42
CA PRO A 57 -2.66 3.58 5.43
C PRO A 57 -2.10 3.47 4.00
N ILE A 58 -2.72 2.65 3.15
CA ILE A 58 -2.34 2.50 1.74
C ILE A 58 -2.18 3.86 1.03
N PRO A 59 -3.09 4.85 1.16
CA PRO A 59 -2.90 6.15 0.52
C PRO A 59 -1.60 6.86 0.96
N ALA A 60 -1.25 6.79 2.24
CA ALA A 60 -0.02 7.41 2.75
C ALA A 60 1.23 6.68 2.23
N HIS A 61 1.19 5.35 2.18
CA HIS A 61 2.26 4.54 1.60
C HIS A 61 2.47 4.83 0.11
N VAL A 62 1.38 4.88 -0.67
CA VAL A 62 1.40 5.15 -2.13
C VAL A 62 1.90 6.55 -2.42
N SER A 63 1.40 7.57 -1.70
CA SER A 63 1.90 8.95 -1.84
C SER A 63 3.40 9.03 -1.58
N ALA A 64 3.89 8.44 -0.49
CA ALA A 64 5.32 8.47 -0.17
C ALA A 64 6.18 7.73 -1.20
N ALA A 65 5.68 6.64 -1.78
CA ALA A 65 6.37 5.91 -2.85
C ALA A 65 6.46 6.74 -4.14
N LEU A 66 5.39 7.44 -4.52
CA LEU A 66 5.39 8.37 -5.66
C LEU A 66 6.34 9.55 -5.44
N ASP A 67 6.26 10.18 -4.26
CA ASP A 67 7.13 11.29 -3.85
C ASP A 67 8.61 10.88 -3.92
N SER A 68 8.96 9.63 -3.56
CA SER A 68 10.33 9.11 -3.63
C SER A 68 10.92 9.11 -5.05
N ARG A 69 10.06 9.14 -6.07
CA ARG A 69 10.40 9.17 -7.50
C ARG A 69 10.04 10.49 -8.18
N GLY A 70 9.66 11.50 -7.40
CA GLY A 70 9.39 12.84 -7.89
C GLY A 70 8.10 12.96 -8.69
N VAL A 71 7.11 12.11 -8.42
CA VAL A 71 5.75 12.19 -8.96
C VAL A 71 4.86 12.94 -7.97
#